data_AF-A0A538NYC1-F1
#
_entry.id   AF-A0A538NYC1-F1
#
_cell.length_a   1.000
_cell.length_b   1.000
_cell.length_c   1.000
_cell.angle_alpha   90.00
_cell.angle_beta   90.00
_cell.angle_gamma   90.00
#
_symmetry.space_group_name_H-M   'P 1'
#
loop_
_entity.id
_entity.type
_entity.pdbx_description
1 polymer ?
#
loop_
_entity_poly.entity_id
_entity_poly.type
_entity_poly.pdbx_seq_one_letter_code
_entity_poly.pdbx_strand_id
1 'polypeptide(L)'
;MKGLDIGVGRFVAWLSLALTSSLLFYSGEISTFTQLLSGRLVETFGTVFPAFPFVTLLFILFALRWKELHAILLEEHGLTSRPPTRVLGLWLVILPLAFRQFSDGSLELSAVTLISVFYGSSLLINPLSLKILLPYALLYSAGVTSPTILQTVFGEPLAWFSSALTAGMVSLSGIPVTWHGTQFEFVSRVGESVTATITPGCSSVLSVTTFVGLLGLMHIDLKKELRSTVRLGLVGVAALMVLNSLRIGILIWAGYAEGEAALWGLHNWIGYALFLGFYLGTLVVYTNMGK
;
A
#
# COMPACT_ATOMS: atom_id res chain seq x y z
N MET A 1 14.29 13.68 -38.74
CA MET A 1 14.06 13.22 -37.36
C MET A 1 14.30 14.40 -36.43
N LYS A 2 13.25 14.96 -35.80
CA LYS A 2 13.43 16.01 -34.78
C LYS A 2 14.27 15.40 -33.66
N GLY A 3 15.37 16.04 -33.29
CA GLY A 3 16.26 15.58 -32.23
C GLY A 3 15.46 15.33 -30.94
N LEU A 4 15.72 14.21 -30.30
CA LEU A 4 15.15 13.89 -28.99
C LEU A 4 15.52 15.03 -28.03
N ASP A 5 14.54 15.63 -27.35
CA ASP A 5 14.80 16.64 -26.33
C ASP A 5 15.71 16.04 -25.24
N ILE A 6 16.66 16.83 -24.75
CA ILE A 6 17.63 16.43 -23.72
C ILE A 6 16.91 15.90 -22.48
N GLY A 7 15.75 16.47 -22.13
CA GLY A 7 14.92 15.98 -21.02
C GLY A 7 14.42 14.56 -21.23
N VAL A 8 13.92 14.25 -22.43
CA VAL A 8 13.49 12.90 -22.83
C VAL A 8 14.69 11.94 -22.88
N GLY A 9 15.84 12.40 -23.39
CA GLY A 9 17.08 11.61 -23.39
C GLY A 9 17.54 11.20 -21.99
N ARG A 10 17.48 12.14 -21.03
CA ARG A 10 17.79 11.88 -19.61
C ARG A 10 16.78 10.93 -18.97
N PHE A 11 15.50 11.04 -19.29
CA PHE A 11 14.48 10.10 -18.83
C PHE A 11 14.76 8.68 -19.34
N VAL A 12 15.04 8.52 -20.63
CA VAL A 12 15.39 7.23 -21.23
C VAL A 12 16.67 6.68 -20.60
N ALA A 13 17.70 7.50 -20.39
CA ALA A 13 18.93 7.10 -19.74
C ALA A 13 18.68 6.60 -18.30
N TRP A 14 17.83 7.29 -17.55
CA TRP A 14 17.45 6.86 -16.20
C TRP A 14 16.68 5.55 -16.21
N LEU A 15 15.65 5.41 -17.04
CA LEU A 15 14.86 4.17 -17.12
C LEU A 15 15.72 2.98 -17.56
N SER A 16 16.58 3.18 -18.57
CA SER A 16 17.53 2.17 -19.02
C SER A 16 18.51 1.77 -17.92
N LEU A 17 19.07 2.74 -17.17
CA LEU A 17 19.96 2.45 -16.06
C LEU A 17 19.24 1.67 -14.95
N ALA A 18 18.05 2.11 -14.54
CA ALA A 18 17.26 1.46 -13.51
C ALA A 18 16.91 0.01 -13.91
N LEU A 19 16.36 -0.19 -15.10
CA LEU A 19 16.00 -1.52 -15.60
C LEU A 19 17.22 -2.42 -15.76
N THR A 20 18.32 -1.91 -16.30
CA THR A 20 19.54 -2.69 -16.48
C THR A 20 20.14 -3.08 -15.13
N SER A 21 20.21 -2.15 -14.17
CA SER A 21 20.66 -2.45 -12.81
C SER A 21 19.76 -3.47 -12.13
N SER A 22 18.44 -3.33 -12.24
CA SER A 22 17.48 -4.29 -11.68
C SER A 22 17.62 -5.67 -12.31
N LEU A 23 17.78 -5.78 -13.63
CA LEU A 23 17.92 -7.06 -14.32
C LEU A 23 19.27 -7.74 -14.07
N LEU A 24 20.37 -6.98 -14.04
CA LEU A 24 21.70 -7.55 -13.87
C LEU A 24 22.00 -7.93 -12.42
N PHE A 25 21.63 -7.08 -11.47
CA PHE A 25 22.03 -7.25 -10.08
C PHE A 25 20.90 -7.73 -9.17
N TYR A 26 19.64 -7.48 -9.53
CA TYR A 26 18.46 -7.72 -8.69
C TYR A 26 17.40 -8.62 -9.35
N SER A 27 17.82 -9.53 -10.23
CA SER A 27 16.92 -10.45 -10.93
C SER A 27 16.15 -11.39 -9.99
N GLY A 28 16.74 -11.72 -8.83
CA GLY A 28 16.09 -12.55 -7.81
C GLY A 28 14.93 -11.82 -7.12
N GLU A 29 15.11 -10.53 -6.83
CA GLU A 29 14.10 -9.65 -6.26
C GLU A 29 12.99 -9.37 -7.27
N ILE A 30 13.33 -9.20 -8.56
CA ILE A 30 12.32 -9.14 -9.64
C ILE A 30 11.51 -10.44 -9.66
N SER A 31 12.18 -11.60 -9.69
CA SER A 31 11.51 -12.90 -9.73
C SER A 31 10.60 -13.09 -8.54
N THR A 32 11.11 -12.87 -7.32
CA THR A 32 10.36 -12.96 -6.06
C THR A 32 9.16 -12.02 -6.07
N PHE A 33 9.38 -10.76 -6.47
CA PHE A 33 8.32 -9.79 -6.61
C PHE A 33 7.26 -10.28 -7.59
N THR A 34 7.62 -10.72 -8.79
CA THR A 34 6.66 -11.19 -9.80
C THR A 34 5.94 -12.47 -9.42
N GLN A 35 6.62 -13.44 -8.80
CA GLN A 35 6.05 -14.74 -8.44
C GLN A 35 5.09 -14.58 -7.26
N LEU A 36 5.54 -13.96 -6.17
CA LEU A 36 4.66 -13.70 -5.02
C LEU A 36 3.52 -12.76 -5.38
N LEU A 37 3.74 -11.83 -6.30
CA LEU A 37 2.67 -11.00 -6.84
C LEU A 37 1.65 -11.83 -7.62
N SER A 38 2.10 -12.71 -8.52
CA SER A 38 1.20 -13.57 -9.30
C SER A 38 0.42 -14.55 -8.40
N GLY A 39 1.08 -15.13 -7.40
CA GLY A 39 0.43 -16.00 -6.41
C GLY A 39 -0.63 -15.26 -5.61
N ARG A 40 -0.32 -14.04 -5.13
CA ARG A 40 -1.30 -13.22 -4.40
C ARG A 40 -2.46 -12.75 -5.27
N LEU A 41 -2.24 -12.54 -6.58
CA LEU A 41 -3.31 -12.22 -7.52
C LEU A 41 -4.25 -13.40 -7.78
N VAL A 42 -3.72 -14.63 -7.81
CA VAL A 42 -4.50 -15.83 -8.15
C VAL A 42 -5.16 -16.45 -6.91
N GLU A 43 -4.43 -16.56 -5.80
CA GLU A 43 -4.92 -17.19 -4.57
C GLU A 43 -5.65 -16.21 -3.65
N THR A 44 -5.38 -14.91 -3.76
CA THR A 44 -5.88 -13.87 -2.86
C THR A 44 -6.37 -12.62 -3.60
N PHE A 45 -7.32 -12.81 -4.53
CA PHE A 45 -8.41 -11.81 -4.66
C PHE A 45 -9.12 -11.58 -3.31
N GLY A 46 -8.84 -12.36 -2.27
CA GLY A 46 -9.08 -12.00 -0.87
C GLY A 46 -7.98 -11.10 -0.30
N THR A 47 -8.25 -9.80 -0.20
CA THR A 47 -7.72 -8.90 0.84
C THR A 47 -6.22 -8.53 0.92
N VAL A 48 -5.32 -9.05 0.08
CA VAL A 48 -3.87 -8.87 0.32
C VAL A 48 -3.14 -8.06 -0.75
N PHE A 49 -2.62 -6.92 -0.29
CA PHE A 49 -1.39 -6.23 -0.69
C PHE A 49 -1.47 -4.89 -1.45
N PRO A 50 -0.85 -3.80 -0.93
CA PRO A 50 -0.82 -2.50 -1.57
C PRO A 50 0.19 -2.39 -2.73
N ALA A 51 0.94 -3.44 -3.10
CA ALA A 51 1.99 -3.30 -4.11
C ALA A 51 1.45 -2.84 -5.49
N PHE A 52 0.30 -3.38 -5.94
CA PHE A 52 -0.26 -3.00 -7.25
C PHE A 52 -0.79 -1.57 -7.25
N PRO A 53 -1.62 -1.13 -6.28
CA PRO A 53 -2.04 0.27 -6.19
C PRO A 53 -0.87 1.22 -6.06
N PHE A 54 0.18 0.87 -5.31
CA PHE A 54 1.32 1.77 -5.08
C PHE A 54 2.29 1.81 -6.27
N VAL A 55 2.62 0.69 -6.94
CA VAL A 55 3.43 0.71 -8.18
C VAL A 55 2.66 1.36 -9.33
N THR A 56 1.35 1.09 -9.43
CA THR A 56 0.46 1.74 -10.41
C THR A 56 0.33 3.23 -10.10
N LEU A 57 0.21 3.63 -8.83
CA LEU A 57 0.24 5.05 -8.43
C LEU A 57 1.59 5.68 -8.75
N LEU A 58 2.72 4.98 -8.61
CA LEU A 58 4.04 5.51 -8.92
C LEU A 58 4.16 5.81 -10.41
N PHE A 59 3.66 4.90 -11.26
CA PHE A 59 3.60 5.10 -12.71
C PHE A 59 2.62 6.21 -13.10
N ILE A 60 1.42 6.24 -12.48
CA ILE A 60 0.40 7.28 -12.70
C ILE A 60 0.90 8.65 -12.23
N LEU A 61 1.54 8.76 -11.07
CA LEU A 61 2.10 10.00 -10.55
C LEU A 61 3.28 10.46 -11.40
N PHE A 62 4.11 9.54 -11.91
CA PHE A 62 5.12 9.86 -12.91
C PHE A 62 4.53 10.43 -14.19
N ALA A 63 3.45 9.83 -14.70
CA ALA A 63 2.75 10.31 -15.87
C ALA A 63 2.07 11.67 -15.63
N LEU A 64 1.41 11.85 -14.48
CA LEU A 64 0.70 13.08 -14.11
C LEU A 64 1.66 14.24 -13.82
N ARG A 65 2.83 13.97 -13.24
CA ARG A 65 3.87 14.97 -12.95
C ARG A 65 4.97 15.03 -13.99
N TRP A 66 4.74 14.46 -15.18
CA TRP A 66 5.70 14.50 -16.28
C TRP A 66 6.17 15.92 -16.59
N LYS A 67 5.28 16.93 -16.56
CA LYS A 67 5.68 18.32 -16.85
C LYS A 67 6.73 18.85 -15.88
N GLU A 68 6.53 18.63 -14.58
CA GLU A 68 7.44 19.11 -13.54
C GLU A 68 8.75 18.32 -13.52
N LEU A 69 8.65 17.00 -13.70
CA LEU A 69 9.82 16.14 -13.87
C LEU A 69 10.63 16.57 -15.10
N HIS A 70 9.96 16.74 -16.24
CA HIS A 70 10.60 17.12 -17.50
C HIS A 70 11.30 18.48 -17.40
N ALA A 71 10.68 19.47 -16.76
CA ALA A 71 11.33 20.76 -16.48
C ALA A 71 12.66 20.59 -15.73
N ILE A 72 12.68 19.75 -14.69
CA ILE A 72 13.90 19.47 -13.92
C ILE A 72 14.91 18.63 -14.70
N LEU A 73 14.44 17.73 -15.56
CA LEU A 73 15.28 17.01 -16.50
C LEU A 73 15.96 17.95 -17.49
N LEU A 74 15.39 19.12 -17.79
CA LEU A 74 16.02 20.14 -18.63
C LEU A 74 17.04 21.01 -17.87
N GLU A 75 16.77 21.32 -16.60
CA GLU A 75 17.59 22.22 -15.76
C GLU A 75 18.94 21.65 -15.29
N GLU A 76 19.25 20.38 -15.52
CA GLU A 76 20.47 19.76 -15.02
C GLU A 76 21.72 20.21 -15.81
N HIS A 77 22.76 20.65 -15.09
CA HIS A 77 23.97 21.27 -15.66
C HIS A 77 25.18 20.30 -15.70
N GLY A 78 24.96 19.09 -16.22
CA GLY A 78 26.04 18.15 -16.56
C GLY A 78 26.49 17.21 -15.43
N LEU A 79 27.20 16.16 -15.85
CA LEU A 79 27.53 14.96 -15.06
C LEU A 79 28.31 15.19 -13.75
N THR A 80 28.95 16.36 -13.59
CA THR A 80 29.71 16.72 -12.38
C THR A 80 28.90 17.54 -11.38
N SER A 81 27.66 17.87 -11.70
CA SER A 81 26.80 18.66 -10.82
C SER A 81 26.41 17.87 -9.56
N ARG A 82 26.52 18.51 -8.39
CA ARG A 82 26.12 17.97 -7.07
C ARG A 82 26.67 16.57 -6.75
N PRO A 83 28.01 16.41 -6.63
CA PRO A 83 28.64 15.11 -6.36
C PRO A 83 28.08 14.36 -5.14
N PRO A 84 27.77 15.00 -3.99
CA PRO A 84 27.20 14.30 -2.84
C PRO A 84 25.86 13.59 -3.15
N THR A 85 25.00 14.21 -3.96
CA THR A 85 23.70 13.63 -4.33
C THR A 85 23.85 12.45 -5.28
N ARG A 86 24.82 12.51 -6.19
CA ARG A 86 25.14 11.39 -7.09
C ARG A 86 25.74 10.22 -6.33
N VAL A 87 26.63 10.49 -5.36
CA VAL A 87 27.18 9.48 -4.45
C VAL A 87 26.06 8.82 -3.62
N LEU A 88 25.10 9.60 -3.11
CA LEU A 88 23.92 9.04 -2.46
C LEU A 88 23.12 8.14 -3.41
N GLY A 89 22.93 8.56 -4.67
CA GLY A 89 22.30 7.74 -5.70
C GLY A 89 23.02 6.41 -5.93
N LEU A 90 24.35 6.44 -5.99
CA LEU A 90 25.18 5.24 -6.11
C LEU A 90 25.00 4.31 -4.89
N TRP A 91 25.02 4.86 -3.68
CA TRP A 91 24.78 4.10 -2.46
C TRP A 91 23.39 3.45 -2.48
N LEU A 92 22.34 4.15 -2.91
CA LEU A 92 21.00 3.58 -3.00
C LEU A 92 20.89 2.44 -4.02
N VAL A 93 21.73 2.43 -5.06
CA VAL A 93 21.80 1.35 -6.05
C VAL A 93 22.66 0.17 -5.57
N ILE A 94 23.73 0.40 -4.81
CA ILE A 94 24.69 -0.63 -4.40
C ILE A 94 24.36 -1.24 -3.04
N LEU A 95 23.97 -0.42 -2.06
CA LEU A 95 23.76 -0.84 -0.68
C LEU A 95 22.81 -2.04 -0.54
N PRO A 96 21.69 -2.14 -1.30
CA PRO A 96 20.81 -3.30 -1.18
C PRO A 96 21.50 -4.64 -1.52
N LEU A 97 22.55 -4.66 -2.34
CA LEU A 97 23.34 -5.88 -2.60
C LEU A 97 24.00 -6.42 -1.34
N ALA A 98 24.44 -5.56 -0.42
CA ALA A 98 25.04 -5.98 0.84
C ALA A 98 24.02 -6.64 1.80
N PHE A 99 22.73 -6.37 1.60
CA PHE A 99 21.62 -6.86 2.43
C PHE A 99 20.72 -7.86 1.69
N ARG A 100 21.16 -8.37 0.53
CA ARG A 100 20.36 -9.23 -0.34
C ARG A 100 19.81 -10.48 0.37
N GLN A 101 20.60 -11.07 1.25
CA GLN A 101 20.20 -12.22 2.07
C GLN A 101 18.94 -11.96 2.93
N PHE A 102 18.62 -10.70 3.22
CA PHE A 102 17.42 -10.32 3.97
C PHE A 102 16.21 -10.10 3.07
N SER A 103 16.41 -9.75 1.78
CA SER A 103 15.31 -9.54 0.83
C SER A 103 14.81 -10.83 0.17
N ASP A 104 15.62 -11.89 0.16
CA ASP A 104 15.25 -13.17 -0.42
C ASP A 104 13.96 -13.72 0.24
N GLY A 105 12.93 -13.91 -0.58
CA GLY A 105 11.62 -14.43 -0.15
C GLY A 105 10.67 -13.40 0.47
N SER A 106 11.07 -12.14 0.68
CA SER A 106 10.16 -11.07 1.13
C SER A 106 9.73 -10.18 -0.03
N LEU A 107 8.43 -10.12 -0.27
CA LEU A 107 7.82 -9.23 -1.26
C LEU A 107 8.08 -7.75 -0.91
N GLU A 108 7.97 -7.41 0.37
CA GLU A 108 8.15 -6.06 0.92
C GLU A 108 9.56 -5.54 0.69
N LEU A 109 10.55 -6.34 1.11
CA LEU A 109 11.95 -5.97 1.01
C LEU A 109 12.41 -5.97 -0.46
N SER A 110 11.91 -6.91 -1.27
CA SER A 110 12.13 -6.88 -2.73
C SER A 110 11.60 -5.58 -3.36
N ALA A 111 10.40 -5.14 -2.98
CA ALA A 111 9.82 -3.90 -3.47
C ALA A 111 10.60 -2.65 -2.99
N VAL A 112 11.02 -2.59 -1.72
CA VAL A 112 11.85 -1.48 -1.22
C VAL A 112 13.22 -1.43 -1.90
N THR A 113 13.82 -2.59 -2.16
CA THR A 113 15.08 -2.68 -2.94
C THR A 113 14.87 -2.09 -4.34
N LEU A 114 13.81 -2.48 -5.04
CA LEU A 114 13.50 -1.94 -6.37
C LEU A 114 13.23 -0.43 -6.35
N ILE A 115 12.47 0.08 -5.37
CA ILE A 115 12.26 1.52 -5.17
C ILE A 115 13.60 2.24 -4.97
N SER A 116 14.47 1.69 -4.14
CA SER A 116 15.79 2.27 -3.84
C SER A 116 16.68 2.31 -5.08
N VAL A 117 16.68 1.25 -5.89
CA VAL A 117 17.43 1.19 -7.15
C VAL A 117 16.89 2.22 -8.15
N PHE A 118 15.58 2.25 -8.39
CA PHE A 118 14.98 3.21 -9.33
C PHE A 118 15.21 4.66 -8.90
N TYR A 119 15.07 4.95 -7.60
CA TYR A 119 15.31 6.28 -7.06
C TYR A 119 16.81 6.64 -7.11
N GLY A 120 17.71 5.73 -6.74
CA GLY A 120 19.15 5.92 -6.79
C GLY A 120 19.66 6.16 -8.21
N SER A 121 19.17 5.40 -9.20
CA SER A 121 19.44 5.64 -10.62
C SER A 121 18.95 7.02 -11.07
N SER A 122 17.84 7.53 -10.51
CA SER A 122 17.36 8.88 -10.82
C SER A 122 18.35 9.93 -10.34
N LEU A 123 18.86 9.81 -9.12
CA LEU A 123 19.84 10.74 -8.55
C LEU A 123 21.19 10.70 -9.28
N LEU A 124 21.56 9.53 -9.82
CA LEU A 124 22.75 9.36 -10.65
C LEU A 124 22.63 10.08 -11.99
N ILE A 125 21.46 10.07 -12.63
CA ILE A 125 21.28 10.76 -13.92
C ILE A 125 20.98 12.24 -13.70
N ASN A 126 20.10 12.57 -12.75
CA ASN A 126 19.70 13.92 -12.44
C ASN A 126 19.59 14.16 -10.91
N PRO A 127 20.60 14.75 -10.28
CA PRO A 127 20.59 15.01 -8.83
C PRO A 127 19.53 16.05 -8.39
N LEU A 128 18.91 16.78 -9.31
CA LEU A 128 17.82 17.71 -8.99
C LEU A 128 16.51 16.96 -8.64
N SER A 129 16.35 15.71 -9.08
CA SER A 129 15.17 14.91 -8.80
C SER A 129 15.00 14.57 -7.32
N LEU A 130 16.07 14.68 -6.52
CA LEU A 130 16.08 14.46 -5.07
C LEU A 130 14.89 15.11 -4.37
N LYS A 131 14.68 16.42 -4.59
CA LYS A 131 13.64 17.17 -3.88
C LYS A 131 12.23 16.72 -4.24
N ILE A 132 12.04 16.27 -5.48
CA ILE A 132 10.74 15.84 -5.96
C ILE A 132 10.45 14.42 -5.55
N LEU A 133 11.39 13.49 -5.77
CA LEU A 133 11.15 12.07 -5.64
C LEU A 133 11.34 11.55 -4.21
N LEU A 134 12.13 12.23 -3.37
CA LEU A 134 12.39 11.79 -2.00
C LEU A 134 11.10 11.58 -1.18
N PRO A 135 10.14 12.51 -1.13
CA PRO A 135 8.92 12.32 -0.33
C PRO A 135 8.11 11.11 -0.79
N TYR A 136 8.03 10.90 -2.11
CA TYR A 136 7.37 9.72 -2.67
C TYR A 136 8.13 8.45 -2.31
N ALA A 137 9.44 8.37 -2.57
CA ALA A 137 10.25 7.19 -2.27
C ALA A 137 10.16 6.78 -0.79
N LEU A 138 10.19 7.74 0.14
CA LEU A 138 10.01 7.49 1.57
C LEU A 138 8.61 6.95 1.88
N LEU A 139 7.58 7.59 1.35
CA LEU A 139 6.19 7.18 1.59
C LEU A 139 5.87 5.82 0.98
N TYR A 140 6.44 5.50 -0.17
CA TYR A 140 6.34 4.19 -0.81
C TYR A 140 7.03 3.11 0.01
N SER A 141 8.29 3.34 0.39
CA SER A 141 9.03 2.36 1.20
C SER A 141 8.37 2.12 2.55
N ALA A 142 7.88 3.19 3.20
CA ALA A 142 7.11 3.06 4.44
C ALA A 142 5.77 2.36 4.22
N GLY A 143 5.03 2.68 3.17
CA GLY A 143 3.73 2.07 2.86
C GLY A 143 3.83 0.57 2.56
N VAL A 144 4.92 0.13 1.94
CA VAL A 144 5.17 -1.28 1.61
C VAL A 144 5.62 -2.10 2.82
N THR A 145 6.46 -1.52 3.70
CA THR A 145 7.04 -2.25 4.85
C THR A 145 6.21 -2.15 6.13
N SER A 146 5.45 -1.06 6.29
CA SER A 146 4.66 -0.83 7.50
C SER A 146 3.61 -1.90 7.78
N PRO A 147 2.92 -2.56 6.81
CA PRO A 147 1.93 -3.57 7.15
C PRO A 147 2.53 -4.73 7.93
N THR A 148 3.70 -5.23 7.54
CA THR A 148 4.37 -6.35 8.20
C THR A 148 4.74 -6.00 9.64
N ILE A 149 5.29 -4.80 9.86
CA ILE A 149 5.67 -4.32 11.19
C ILE A 149 4.43 -4.05 12.05
N LEU A 150 3.40 -3.43 11.48
CA LEU A 150 2.20 -3.09 12.23
C LEU A 150 1.34 -4.32 12.51
N GLN A 151 1.37 -5.34 11.67
CA GLN A 151 0.64 -6.58 11.90
C GLN A 151 1.26 -7.39 13.05
N THR A 152 2.59 -7.39 13.19
CA THR A 152 3.24 -8.07 14.32
C THR A 152 2.98 -7.39 15.67
N VAL A 153 2.88 -6.05 15.67
CA VAL A 153 2.66 -5.27 16.90
C VAL A 153 1.18 -5.11 17.24
N PHE A 154 0.35 -4.79 16.26
CA PHE A 154 -1.06 -4.39 16.45
C PHE A 154 -2.06 -5.40 15.90
N GLY A 155 -1.64 -6.41 15.15
CA GLY A 155 -2.56 -7.33 14.49
C GLY A 155 -3.47 -8.08 15.47
N GLU A 156 -2.90 -8.66 16.52
CA GLU A 156 -3.65 -9.33 17.59
C GLU A 156 -4.56 -8.36 18.38
N PRO A 157 -4.06 -7.23 18.91
CA PRO A 157 -4.92 -6.23 19.56
C PRO A 157 -6.09 -5.76 18.69
N LEU A 158 -5.86 -5.53 17.39
CA LEU A 158 -6.88 -5.06 16.47
C LEU A 158 -7.87 -6.16 16.08
N ALA A 159 -7.44 -7.43 16.03
CA ALA A 159 -8.35 -8.56 15.86
C ALA A 159 -9.29 -8.67 17.06
N TRP A 160 -8.77 -8.55 18.28
CA TRP A 160 -9.57 -8.50 19.51
C TRP A 160 -10.55 -7.34 19.53
N PHE A 161 -10.09 -6.12 19.23
CA PHE A 161 -10.94 -4.95 19.14
C PHE A 161 -12.06 -5.14 18.11
N SER A 162 -11.72 -5.63 16.91
CA SER A 162 -12.68 -5.87 15.85
C SER A 162 -13.72 -6.90 16.26
N SER A 163 -13.31 -7.96 16.96
CA SER A 163 -14.18 -9.02 17.48
C SER A 163 -15.15 -8.49 18.53
N ALA A 164 -14.65 -7.75 19.53
CA ALA A 164 -15.48 -7.18 20.59
C ALA A 164 -16.52 -6.20 20.04
N LEU A 165 -16.11 -5.31 19.12
CA LEU A 165 -17.03 -4.36 18.50
C LEU A 165 -18.07 -5.08 17.63
N THR A 166 -17.67 -6.12 16.90
CA THR A 166 -18.59 -6.92 16.09
C THR A 166 -19.58 -7.69 16.95
N ALA A 167 -19.13 -8.32 18.03
CA ALA A 167 -19.99 -9.02 18.98
C ALA A 167 -21.08 -8.08 19.53
N GLY A 168 -20.70 -6.85 19.89
CA GLY A 168 -21.63 -5.80 20.27
C GLY A 168 -22.67 -5.51 19.19
N MET A 169 -22.25 -5.26 17.95
CA MET A 169 -23.17 -4.98 16.83
C MET A 169 -24.10 -6.15 16.50
N VAL A 170 -23.59 -7.38 16.50
CA VAL A 170 -24.37 -8.59 16.18
C VAL A 170 -25.36 -8.94 17.29
N SER A 171 -25.03 -8.66 18.56
CA SER A 171 -25.98 -8.85 19.66
C SER A 171 -27.26 -8.02 19.48
N LEU A 172 -27.16 -6.87 18.80
CA LEU A 172 -28.31 -6.00 18.51
C LEU A 172 -29.18 -6.52 17.36
N SER A 173 -28.64 -7.39 16.49
CA SER A 173 -29.37 -7.94 15.34
C SER A 173 -30.14 -9.23 15.66
N GLY A 174 -29.99 -9.77 16.88
CA GLY A 174 -30.68 -10.98 17.32
C GLY A 174 -30.14 -12.28 16.73
N ILE A 175 -28.94 -12.26 16.12
CA ILE A 175 -28.28 -13.46 15.61
C ILE A 175 -27.61 -14.19 16.80
N PRO A 176 -27.93 -15.48 17.04
CA PRO A 176 -27.35 -16.23 18.15
C PRO A 176 -25.91 -16.66 17.79
N VAL A 177 -24.94 -15.82 18.15
CA VAL A 177 -23.51 -16.08 17.95
C VAL A 177 -22.82 -16.29 19.29
N THR A 178 -22.10 -17.41 19.40
CA THR A 178 -21.23 -17.71 20.54
C THR A 178 -19.83 -17.20 20.24
N TRP A 179 -19.23 -16.45 21.17
CA TRP A 179 -17.90 -15.85 21.00
C TRP A 179 -16.89 -16.48 21.98
N HIS A 180 -15.72 -16.84 21.45
CA HIS A 180 -14.57 -17.33 22.19
C HIS A 180 -13.34 -16.47 21.82
N GLY A 181 -13.30 -15.26 22.38
CA GLY A 181 -12.28 -14.27 22.03
C GLY A 181 -12.44 -13.77 20.60
N THR A 182 -11.49 -14.12 19.72
CA THR A 182 -11.53 -13.78 18.30
C THR A 182 -12.23 -14.83 17.42
N GLN A 183 -12.59 -15.97 18.00
CA GLN A 183 -13.38 -17.01 17.34
C GLN A 183 -14.87 -16.81 17.59
N PHE A 184 -15.69 -17.10 16.58
CA PHE A 184 -17.14 -17.12 16.71
C PHE A 184 -17.75 -18.36 16.06
N GLU A 185 -18.88 -18.79 16.60
CA GLU A 185 -19.68 -19.92 16.13
C GLU A 185 -21.17 -19.56 16.12
N PHE A 186 -21.89 -20.00 15.09
CA PHE A 186 -23.35 -19.93 15.04
C PHE A 186 -23.93 -21.02 14.14
N VAL A 187 -25.22 -21.31 14.31
CA VAL A 187 -25.97 -22.18 13.42
C VAL A 187 -26.73 -21.29 12.43
N SER A 188 -26.47 -21.49 11.13
CA SER A 188 -27.17 -20.80 10.05
C SER A 188 -28.64 -21.21 9.97
N ARG A 189 -29.46 -20.42 9.26
CA ARG A 189 -30.88 -20.75 9.02
C ARG A 189 -31.09 -22.02 8.20
N VAL A 190 -30.07 -22.45 7.46
CA VAL A 190 -30.07 -23.70 6.69
C VAL A 190 -29.61 -24.91 7.54
N GLY A 191 -29.26 -24.70 8.81
CA GLY A 191 -28.89 -25.75 9.77
C GLY A 191 -27.40 -26.10 9.82
N GLU A 192 -26.57 -25.41 9.04
CA GLU A 192 -25.11 -25.59 9.06
C GLU A 192 -24.49 -24.88 10.28
N SER A 193 -23.59 -25.55 11.00
CA SER A 193 -22.73 -24.87 11.98
C SER A 193 -21.57 -24.19 11.27
N VAL A 194 -21.39 -22.91 11.52
CA VAL A 194 -20.34 -22.08 10.94
C VAL A 194 -19.41 -21.63 12.05
N THR A 195 -18.13 -21.96 11.94
CA THR A 195 -17.08 -21.55 12.87
C THR A 195 -15.99 -20.78 12.13
N ALA A 196 -15.65 -19.59 12.59
CA ALA A 196 -14.57 -18.81 11.99
C ALA A 196 -13.79 -18.00 13.03
N THR A 197 -12.55 -17.66 12.69
CA THR A 197 -11.62 -16.93 13.56
C THR A 197 -11.16 -15.65 12.89
N ILE A 198 -11.25 -14.53 13.61
CA ILE A 198 -10.74 -13.24 13.18
C ILE A 198 -9.23 -13.22 13.44
N THR A 199 -8.44 -13.48 12.40
CA THR A 199 -6.99 -13.49 12.49
C THR A 199 -6.40 -12.07 12.39
N PRO A 200 -5.13 -11.88 12.77
CA PRO A 200 -4.39 -10.64 12.51
C PRO A 200 -4.42 -10.18 11.05
N GLY A 201 -4.59 -11.09 10.08
CA GLY A 201 -4.76 -10.73 8.67
C GLY A 201 -6.06 -9.97 8.37
N CYS A 202 -7.08 -10.14 9.21
CA CYS A 202 -8.38 -9.47 9.10
C CYS A 202 -8.48 -8.18 9.93
N SER A 203 -7.38 -7.73 10.54
CA SER A 203 -7.34 -6.70 11.59
C SER A 203 -7.37 -5.24 11.08
N SER A 204 -7.65 -5.00 9.80
CA SER A 204 -7.64 -3.68 9.11
C SER A 204 -6.27 -3.00 8.93
N VAL A 205 -5.16 -3.59 9.41
CA VAL A 205 -3.80 -3.01 9.30
C VAL A 205 -3.47 -2.59 7.86
N LEU A 206 -3.75 -3.46 6.88
CA LEU A 206 -3.51 -3.17 5.46
C LEU A 206 -4.34 -1.98 4.96
N SER A 207 -5.61 -1.90 5.36
CA SER A 207 -6.49 -0.81 4.95
C SER A 207 -6.05 0.52 5.55
N VAL A 208 -5.55 0.49 6.79
CA VAL A 208 -5.02 1.64 7.52
C VAL A 208 -3.71 2.15 6.90
N THR A 209 -2.75 1.26 6.61
CA THR A 209 -1.49 1.67 5.97
C THR A 209 -1.70 2.23 4.57
N THR A 210 -2.59 1.59 3.79
CA THR A 210 -2.99 2.09 2.47
C THR A 210 -3.60 3.47 2.57
N PHE A 211 -4.52 3.68 3.52
CA PHE A 211 -5.16 4.97 3.74
C PHE A 211 -4.16 6.07 4.10
N VAL A 212 -3.27 5.81 5.06
CA VAL A 212 -2.24 6.77 5.49
C VAL A 212 -1.29 7.07 4.33
N GLY A 213 -0.91 6.06 3.54
CA GLY A 213 -0.10 6.25 2.34
C GLY A 213 -0.77 7.15 1.31
N LEU A 214 -2.04 6.88 0.97
CA LEU A 214 -2.82 7.71 0.05
C LEU A 214 -2.98 9.15 0.57
N LEU A 215 -3.25 9.31 1.87
CA LEU A 215 -3.38 10.62 2.49
C LEU A 215 -2.06 11.40 2.47
N GLY A 216 -0.93 10.74 2.68
CA GLY A 216 0.40 11.32 2.53
C GLY A 216 0.67 11.80 1.11
N LEU A 217 0.29 11.00 0.09
CA LEU A 217 0.44 11.37 -1.31
C LEU A 217 -0.42 12.60 -1.65
N MET A 218 -1.69 12.59 -1.24
CA MET A 218 -2.58 13.74 -1.41
C MET A 218 -2.02 15.00 -0.73
N HIS A 219 -1.39 14.87 0.44
CA HIS A 219 -0.77 16.00 1.14
C HIS A 219 0.44 16.56 0.38
N ILE A 220 1.31 15.69 -0.15
CA ILE A 220 2.47 16.10 -0.96
C ILE A 220 1.99 16.87 -2.20
N ASP A 221 0.92 16.39 -2.84
CA ASP A 221 0.43 16.95 -4.11
C ASP A 221 -0.39 18.23 -3.91
N LEU A 222 -1.37 18.22 -2.99
CA LEU A 222 -2.30 19.34 -2.78
C LEU A 222 -1.81 20.38 -1.77
N LYS A 223 -0.78 20.05 -0.97
CA LYS A 223 -0.13 20.93 0.01
C LYS A 223 -1.11 21.66 0.95
N LYS A 224 -2.17 20.95 1.38
CA LYS A 224 -3.13 21.43 2.39
C LYS A 224 -2.45 21.53 3.75
N GLU A 225 -3.05 22.25 4.71
CA GLU A 225 -2.52 22.32 6.08
C GLU A 225 -2.27 20.93 6.69
N LEU A 226 -1.07 20.72 7.26
CA LEU A 226 -0.69 19.45 7.87
C LEU A 226 -1.60 19.07 9.04
N ARG A 227 -2.02 20.04 9.86
CA ARG A 227 -2.92 19.80 10.99
C ARG A 227 -4.26 19.21 10.53
N SER A 228 -4.79 19.74 9.44
CA SER A 228 -6.04 19.29 8.83
C SER A 228 -5.89 17.87 8.26
N THR A 229 -4.76 17.61 7.59
CA THR A 229 -4.39 16.30 7.07
C THR A 229 -4.27 15.26 8.20
N VAL A 230 -3.55 15.57 9.27
CA VAL A 230 -3.38 14.68 10.42
C VAL A 230 -4.72 14.42 11.11
N ARG A 231 -5.56 15.44 11.30
CA ARG A 231 -6.90 15.28 11.87
C ARG A 231 -7.75 14.32 11.03
N LEU A 232 -7.78 14.50 9.70
CA LEU A 232 -8.50 13.57 8.82
C LEU A 232 -7.89 12.16 8.89
N GLY A 233 -6.56 12.06 8.99
CA GLY A 233 -5.86 10.81 9.19
C GLY A 233 -6.33 10.06 10.44
N LEU A 234 -6.35 10.73 11.59
CA LEU A 234 -6.78 10.13 12.85
C LEU A 234 -8.25 9.68 12.82
N VAL A 235 -9.15 10.54 12.30
CA VAL A 235 -10.57 10.20 12.15
C VAL A 235 -10.74 9.03 11.19
N GLY A 236 -10.00 9.03 10.08
CA GLY A 236 -10.11 7.99 9.06
C GLY A 236 -9.56 6.64 9.54
N VAL A 237 -8.48 6.62 10.31
CA VAL A 237 -7.97 5.40 10.94
C VAL A 237 -9.01 4.80 11.90
N ALA A 238 -9.62 5.63 12.76
CA ALA A 238 -10.69 5.17 13.64
C ALA A 238 -11.91 4.66 12.85
N ALA A 239 -12.31 5.37 11.80
CA ALA A 239 -13.42 4.97 10.93
C ALA A 239 -13.14 3.63 10.22
N LEU A 240 -11.91 3.38 9.78
CA LEU A 240 -11.52 2.11 9.15
C LEU A 240 -11.61 0.92 10.11
N MET A 241 -11.26 1.12 11.39
CA MET A 241 -11.42 0.07 12.41
C MET A 241 -12.91 -0.28 12.60
N VAL A 242 -13.77 0.74 12.70
CA VAL A 242 -15.23 0.54 12.81
C VAL A 242 -15.80 -0.10 11.53
N LEU A 243 -15.37 0.36 10.36
CA LEU A 243 -15.80 -0.17 9.06
C LEU A 243 -15.40 -1.64 8.89
N ASN A 244 -14.24 -2.04 9.42
CA ASN A 244 -13.82 -3.43 9.43
C ASN A 244 -14.69 -4.30 10.35
N SER A 245 -15.06 -3.82 11.53
CA SER A 245 -16.04 -4.53 12.37
C SER A 245 -17.41 -4.63 11.68
N LEU A 246 -17.85 -3.57 11.00
CA LEU A 246 -19.09 -3.61 10.22
C LEU A 246 -19.01 -4.66 9.11
N ARG A 247 -17.88 -4.75 8.40
CA ARG A 247 -17.60 -5.79 7.41
C ARG A 247 -17.79 -7.17 8.02
N ILE A 248 -17.19 -7.45 9.17
CA ILE A 248 -17.32 -8.76 9.84
C ILE A 248 -18.77 -9.03 10.24
N GLY A 249 -19.49 -8.03 10.75
CA GLY A 249 -20.92 -8.16 11.07
C GLY A 249 -21.77 -8.53 9.85
N ILE A 250 -21.49 -7.93 8.69
CA ILE A 250 -22.14 -8.28 7.41
C ILE A 250 -21.83 -9.72 7.00
N LEU A 251 -20.58 -10.18 7.20
CA LEU A 251 -20.19 -11.57 6.92
C LEU A 251 -20.92 -12.57 7.81
N ILE A 252 -21.04 -12.28 9.11
CA ILE A 252 -21.82 -13.10 10.04
C ILE A 252 -23.29 -13.12 9.63
N TRP A 253 -23.86 -11.99 9.24
CA TRP A 253 -25.24 -11.94 8.75
C TRP A 253 -25.45 -12.80 7.50
N ALA A 254 -24.55 -12.71 6.52
CA ALA A 254 -24.61 -13.51 5.30
C ALA A 254 -24.47 -15.01 5.60
N GLY A 255 -23.50 -15.37 6.45
CA GLY A 255 -23.32 -16.76 6.89
C GLY A 255 -24.53 -17.30 7.66
N TYR A 256 -25.15 -16.47 8.50
CA TYR A 256 -26.36 -16.86 9.22
C TYR A 256 -27.56 -17.05 8.27
N ALA A 257 -27.67 -16.22 7.23
CA ALA A 257 -28.77 -16.29 6.27
C ALA A 257 -28.67 -17.51 5.33
N GLU A 258 -27.49 -17.77 4.77
CA GLU A 258 -27.32 -18.71 3.65
C GLU A 258 -26.21 -19.77 3.85
N GLY A 259 -25.57 -19.83 5.02
CA GLY A 259 -24.57 -20.84 5.34
C GLY A 259 -23.13 -20.41 5.04
N GLU A 260 -22.19 -21.35 5.20
CA GLU A 260 -20.76 -21.06 5.17
C GLU A 260 -20.28 -20.52 3.80
N ALA A 261 -20.82 -21.07 2.71
CA ALA A 261 -20.46 -20.66 1.35
C ALA A 261 -20.78 -19.18 1.08
N ALA A 262 -21.88 -18.66 1.63
CA ALA A 262 -22.26 -17.26 1.47
C ALA A 262 -21.34 -16.32 2.27
N LEU A 263 -20.90 -16.74 3.46
CA LEU A 263 -19.93 -15.99 4.26
C LEU A 263 -18.60 -15.82 3.50
N TRP A 264 -18.02 -16.93 3.04
CA TRP A 264 -16.73 -16.89 2.33
C TRP A 264 -16.85 -16.29 0.93
N GLY A 265 -17.98 -16.54 0.26
CA GLY A 265 -18.35 -15.87 -0.97
C GLY A 265 -18.29 -14.36 -0.76
N LEU A 266 -19.03 -13.81 0.20
CA LEU A 266 -19.06 -12.38 0.44
C LEU A 266 -17.71 -11.81 0.95
N HIS A 267 -16.97 -12.60 1.74
CA HIS A 267 -15.66 -12.23 2.29
C HIS A 267 -14.69 -11.71 1.21
N ASN A 268 -14.73 -12.35 0.03
CA ASN A 268 -13.84 -12.05 -1.10
C ASN A 268 -14.05 -10.66 -1.70
N TRP A 269 -15.27 -10.10 -1.65
CA TRP A 269 -15.58 -8.85 -2.38
C TRP A 269 -15.96 -7.67 -1.47
N ILE A 270 -16.63 -7.93 -0.35
CA ILE A 270 -17.25 -6.86 0.46
C ILE A 270 -16.21 -5.86 0.99
N GLY A 271 -14.99 -6.34 1.27
CA GLY A 271 -13.89 -5.47 1.66
C GLY A 271 -13.58 -4.43 0.59
N TYR A 272 -13.51 -4.82 -0.68
CA TYR A 272 -13.24 -3.89 -1.77
C TYR A 272 -14.31 -2.80 -1.88
N ALA A 273 -15.59 -3.18 -1.85
CA ALA A 273 -16.67 -2.22 -1.97
C ALA A 273 -16.63 -1.18 -0.83
N LEU A 274 -16.49 -1.65 0.42
CA LEU A 274 -16.48 -0.78 1.60
C LEU A 274 -15.25 0.13 1.65
N PHE A 275 -14.05 -0.44 1.51
CA PHE A 275 -12.81 0.33 1.63
C PHE A 275 -12.58 1.25 0.43
N LEU A 276 -12.93 0.83 -0.79
CA LEU A 276 -12.88 1.72 -1.96
C LEU A 276 -13.83 2.91 -1.81
N GLY A 277 -15.07 2.65 -1.39
CA GLY A 277 -16.05 3.71 -1.12
C GLY A 277 -15.53 4.70 -0.07
N PHE A 278 -14.92 4.18 1.00
CA PHE A 278 -14.31 5.01 2.04
C PHE A 278 -13.13 5.86 1.50
N TYR A 279 -12.24 5.28 0.68
CA TYR A 279 -11.12 6.01 0.09
C TYR A 279 -11.59 7.10 -0.87
N LEU A 280 -12.58 6.81 -1.72
CA LEU A 280 -13.19 7.79 -2.62
C LEU A 280 -13.88 8.92 -1.84
N GLY A 281 -14.63 8.58 -0.79
CA GLY A 281 -15.24 9.56 0.10
C GLY A 281 -14.21 10.47 0.76
N THR A 282 -13.11 9.90 1.26
CA THR A 282 -12.00 10.67 1.82
C THR A 282 -11.38 11.60 0.78
N LEU A 283 -11.13 11.13 -0.44
CA LEU A 283 -10.59 11.96 -1.52
C LEU A 283 -11.48 13.19 -1.79
N VAL A 284 -12.80 12.98 -1.86
CA VAL A 284 -13.78 14.07 -2.05
C VAL A 284 -13.74 15.04 -0.87
N VAL A 285 -13.70 14.55 0.37
CA VAL A 285 -13.58 15.42 1.55
C VAL A 285 -12.27 16.21 1.51
N TYR A 286 -11.15 15.54 1.25
CA TYR A 286 -9.81 16.14 1.28
C TYR A 286 -9.62 17.22 0.22
N THR A 287 -10.13 17.00 -0.99
CA THR A 287 -10.06 17.98 -2.07
C THR A 287 -10.89 19.24 -1.76
N ASN A 288 -12.05 19.08 -1.11
CA ASN A 288 -12.95 20.16 -0.72
C ASN A 288 -12.57 20.87 0.59
N MET A 289 -11.62 20.34 1.36
CA MET A 289 -11.11 21.05 2.55
C MET A 289 -10.48 22.38 2.14
N GLY A 290 -10.69 23.42 2.93
CA GLY A 290 -10.00 24.71 2.77
C GLY A 290 -8.47 24.54 2.78
N LYS A 291 -7.75 25.55 2.27
CA LYS A 291 -6.28 25.56 2.40
C LYS A 291 -5.87 25.64 3.86
#